data_AF-A0A159ZT31-F1
#
_entry.id   AF-A0A159ZT31-F1
#
_cell.length_a   1.000
_cell.length_b   1.000
_cell.length_c   1.000
_cell.angle_alpha   90.00
_cell.angle_beta   90.00
_cell.angle_gamma   90.00
#
_symmetry.space_group_name_H-M   'P 1'
#
loop_
_entity.id
_entity.type
_entity.pdbx_description
1 polymer ?
#
loop_
_entity_poly.entity_id
_entity_poly.type
_entity_poly.pdbx_seq_one_letter_code
_entity_poly.pdbx_strand_id
1 'polypeptide(L)'
;MKVIDYLRDRGFSAKVVGNRLIVWPSIRLTQEERRYIKLHRLELMVEVAANDGEARRSHWTVSVTGYGPFTMIGEPMTHAEALVEARMLWPGAQVM
;
A
#
# COMPACT_ATOMS: atom_id res chain seq x y z
N MET A 1 -11.87 -13.80 -7.10
CA MET A 1 -11.03 -13.39 -5.96
C MET A 1 -9.71 -12.98 -6.56
N LYS A 2 -9.28 -11.72 -6.42
CA LYS A 2 -7.98 -11.29 -6.95
C LYS A 2 -6.88 -11.91 -6.07
N VAL A 3 -5.75 -12.31 -6.67
CA VAL A 3 -4.63 -12.91 -5.94
C VAL A 3 -4.08 -11.96 -4.89
N ILE A 4 -4.14 -10.65 -5.14
CA ILE A 4 -3.77 -9.61 -4.18
C ILE A 4 -4.70 -9.55 -2.95
N ASP A 5 -5.95 -10.00 -3.06
CA ASP A 5 -6.91 -9.99 -1.95
C ASP A 5 -6.43 -10.91 -0.82
N TYR A 6 -5.81 -12.06 -1.15
CA TYR A 6 -5.20 -12.96 -0.16
C TYR A 6 -4.18 -12.26 0.74
N LEU A 7 -3.35 -11.39 0.16
CA LEU A 7 -2.36 -10.60 0.89
C LEU A 7 -3.06 -9.49 1.70
N ARG A 8 -4.05 -8.82 1.10
CA ARG A 8 -4.80 -7.73 1.76
C ARG A 8 -5.56 -8.21 2.99
N ASP A 9 -6.25 -9.34 2.90
CA ASP A 9 -7.04 -9.92 4.00
C ASP A 9 -6.19 -10.30 5.21
N ARG A 10 -4.90 -10.55 4.99
CA ARG A 10 -3.89 -10.80 6.04
C ARG A 10 -3.16 -9.53 6.49
N GLY A 11 -3.59 -8.38 5.98
CA GLY A 11 -3.03 -7.06 6.28
C GLY A 11 -1.67 -6.80 5.64
N PHE A 12 -1.36 -7.44 4.52
CA PHE A 12 -0.19 -7.12 3.71
C PHE A 12 -0.55 -6.15 2.60
N SER A 13 0.40 -5.30 2.29
CA SER A 13 0.39 -4.40 1.14
C SER A 13 1.49 -4.81 0.17
N ALA A 14 1.30 -4.56 -1.12
CA ALA A 14 2.29 -4.87 -2.13
C ALA A 14 2.44 -3.74 -3.17
N LYS A 15 3.67 -3.58 -3.68
CA LYS A 15 4.04 -2.62 -4.74
C LYS A 15 4.90 -3.30 -5.78
N VAL A 16 4.77 -2.90 -7.05
CA VAL A 16 5.72 -3.29 -8.09
C VAL A 16 6.74 -2.18 -8.31
N VAL A 17 8.02 -2.52 -8.23
CA VAL A 17 9.15 -1.62 -8.50
C VAL A 17 10.03 -2.27 -9.55
N GLY A 18 9.97 -1.76 -10.79
CA GLY A 18 10.60 -2.42 -11.95
C GLY A 18 10.07 -3.86 -12.09
N ASN A 19 10.96 -4.85 -12.08
CA ASN A 19 10.60 -6.27 -12.14
C ASN A 19 10.57 -6.93 -10.74
N ARG A 20 10.25 -6.19 -9.67
CA ARG A 20 10.20 -6.73 -8.31
C ARG A 20 8.86 -6.44 -7.65
N LEU A 21 8.28 -7.47 -7.03
CA LEU A 21 7.15 -7.35 -6.12
C LEU A 21 7.70 -7.14 -4.70
N ILE A 22 7.39 -5.99 -4.10
CA ILE A 22 7.72 -5.66 -2.71
C ILE A 22 6.46 -5.86 -1.88
N VAL A 23 6.54 -6.62 -0.79
CA VAL A 23 5.42 -6.90 0.13
C VAL A 23 5.81 -6.48 1.54
N TRP A 24 4.91 -5.78 2.24
CA TRP A 24 5.12 -5.33 3.62
C TRP A 24 3.85 -5.47 4.47
N PRO A 25 3.97 -5.57 5.80
CA PRO A 25 5.21 -5.62 6.59
C PRO A 25 5.95 -6.97 6.46
N SER A 26 7.22 -6.92 6.04
CA SER A 26 8.00 -8.14 5.76
C SER A 26 8.31 -8.98 6.99
N ILE A 27 8.32 -8.36 8.18
CA ILE A 27 8.52 -9.02 9.47
C ILE A 27 7.38 -10.00 9.81
N ARG A 28 6.18 -9.80 9.26
CA ARG A 28 5.02 -10.68 9.46
C ARG A 28 4.91 -11.81 8.42
N LEU A 29 5.79 -11.86 7.41
CA LEU A 29 5.73 -12.89 6.38
C LEU A 29 6.19 -14.25 6.93
N THR A 30 5.24 -15.16 7.12
CA THR A 30 5.55 -16.56 7.47
C THR A 30 6.05 -17.32 6.23
N GLN A 31 6.43 -18.58 6.41
CA GLN A 31 6.82 -19.43 5.29
C GLN A 31 5.67 -19.69 4.32
N GLU A 32 4.42 -19.71 4.81
CA GLU A 32 3.25 -19.95 3.97
C GLU A 32 3.02 -18.78 3.00
N GLU A 33 3.02 -17.53 3.50
CA GLU A 33 2.88 -16.37 2.61
C GLU A 33 4.05 -16.27 1.63
N ARG A 34 5.27 -16.63 2.05
CA ARG A 34 6.42 -16.66 1.12
C ARG A 34 6.24 -17.67 0.00
N ARG A 35 5.70 -18.86 0.30
CA ARG A 35 5.39 -19.87 -0.72
C ARG A 35 4.27 -19.39 -1.65
N TYR A 36 3.21 -18.82 -1.09
CA TYR A 36 2.10 -18.24 -1.86
C TYR A 36 2.59 -17.14 -2.82
N ILE A 37 3.36 -16.17 -2.31
CA ILE A 37 3.94 -15.07 -3.11
C ILE A 37 4.83 -15.63 -4.22
N LYS A 38 5.63 -16.66 -3.93
CA LYS A 38 6.51 -17.29 -4.93
C LYS A 38 5.71 -17.99 -6.02
N LEU A 39 4.64 -18.70 -5.65
CA LEU A 39 3.78 -19.44 -6.58
C LEU A 39 3.03 -18.49 -7.53
N HIS A 40 2.51 -17.39 -6.99
CA HIS A 40 1.67 -16.44 -7.74
C HIS A 40 2.38 -15.15 -8.14
N ARG A 41 3.72 -15.14 -8.19
CA ARG A 41 4.52 -13.91 -8.38
C ARG A 41 4.08 -13.10 -9.60
N LEU A 42 3.89 -13.76 -10.75
CA LEU A 42 3.53 -13.08 -12.00
C LEU A 42 2.12 -12.49 -11.94
N GLU A 43 1.14 -13.26 -11.46
CA GLU A 43 -0.24 -12.80 -11.27
C GLU A 43 -0.29 -11.61 -10.30
N LEU A 44 0.41 -11.70 -9.16
CA LEU A 44 0.52 -10.59 -8.21
C LEU A 44 1.13 -9.34 -8.84
N MET A 45 2.17 -9.49 -9.66
CA MET A 45 2.78 -8.35 -10.36
C MET A 45 1.81 -7.71 -11.35
N VAL A 46 1.07 -8.52 -12.12
CA VAL A 46 0.06 -8.02 -13.06
C VAL A 46 -1.07 -7.31 -12.33
N GLU A 47 -1.63 -7.91 -11.29
CA GLU A 47 -2.73 -7.31 -10.54
C GLU A 47 -2.31 -6.04 -9.79
N VAL A 48 -1.11 -6.01 -9.22
CA VAL A 48 -0.59 -4.80 -8.58
C VAL A 48 -0.31 -3.73 -9.63
N ALA A 49 0.30 -4.07 -10.77
CA ALA A 49 0.53 -3.12 -11.86
C ALA A 49 -0.77 -2.59 -12.50
N ALA A 50 -1.81 -3.42 -12.58
CA ALA A 50 -3.14 -3.00 -13.04
C ALA A 50 -3.83 -2.01 -12.09
N ASN A 51 -3.38 -1.92 -10.84
CA ASN A 51 -3.77 -0.87 -9.89
C ASN A 51 -2.68 0.23 -9.82
N ASP A 52 -2.11 0.60 -10.97
CA ASP A 52 -1.02 1.58 -11.14
C ASP A 52 0.29 1.23 -10.42
N GLY A 53 0.46 -0.03 -10.01
CA GLY A 53 1.66 -0.50 -9.31
C GLY A 53 1.76 -0.05 -7.86
N GLU A 54 0.78 0.72 -7.35
CA GLU A 54 0.80 1.30 -6.01
C GLU A 54 0.06 0.45 -4.98
N ALA A 55 0.59 0.44 -3.76
CA ALA A 55 -0.11 -0.18 -2.64
C ALA A 55 -1.23 0.74 -2.17
N ARG A 56 -2.43 0.17 -2.04
CA ARG A 56 -3.52 0.82 -1.32
C ARG A 56 -3.35 0.58 0.18
N ARG A 57 -3.36 1.64 0.98
CA ARG A 57 -3.27 1.61 2.44
C ARG A 57 -4.44 2.35 3.05
N SER A 58 -4.90 1.87 4.19
CA SER A 58 -5.95 2.50 5.00
C SER A 58 -5.39 3.48 6.04
N HIS A 59 -4.08 3.65 6.10
CA HIS A 59 -3.42 4.59 7.00
C HIS A 59 -2.20 5.21 6.33
N TRP A 60 -2.02 6.50 6.59
CA TRP A 60 -0.99 7.34 5.99
C TRP A 60 -0.43 8.30 7.03
N THR A 61 0.89 8.51 7.04
CA THR A 61 1.47 9.55 7.88
C THR A 61 1.39 10.87 7.15
N VAL A 62 0.74 11.85 7.77
CA VAL A 62 0.51 13.18 7.22
C VAL A 62 1.38 14.19 7.95
N SER A 63 2.02 15.08 7.20
CA SER A 63 2.74 16.24 7.72
C SER A 63 2.06 17.52 7.25
N VAL A 64 1.76 18.41 8.20
CA VAL A 64 1.17 19.74 7.97
C VAL A 64 2.04 20.77 8.69
N THR A 65 2.36 21.87 8.00
CA THR A 65 3.17 22.95 8.61
C THR A 65 2.49 23.48 9.87
N GLY A 66 3.25 23.54 10.98
CA GLY A 66 2.74 23.99 12.29
C GLY A 66 2.22 22.87 13.19
N TYR A 67 2.14 21.62 12.71
CA TYR A 67 1.74 20.45 13.50
C TYR A 67 2.83 19.37 13.47
N GLY A 68 2.88 18.54 14.52
CA GLY A 68 3.66 17.30 14.47
C GLY A 68 3.05 16.29 13.47
N PRO A 69 3.82 15.36 12.90
CA PRO A 69 3.28 14.32 12.03
C PRO A 69 2.21 13.48 12.75
N PHE A 70 1.13 13.15 12.05
CA PHE A 70 0.05 12.32 12.59
C PHE A 70 -0.43 11.28 11.57
N THR A 71 -1.19 10.29 12.02
CA THR A 71 -1.73 9.25 11.16
C THR A 71 -3.14 9.61 10.70
N MET A 72 -3.35 9.69 9.39
CA MET A 72 -4.67 9.76 8.76
C MET A 72 -5.14 8.33 8.46
N ILE A 73 -6.36 7.98 8.89
CA ILE A 73 -6.97 6.66 8.67
C ILE A 73 -8.17 6.84 7.74
N GLY A 74 -8.32 5.97 6.73
CA GLY A 74 -9.41 6.02 5.77
C GLY A 74 -9.59 4.72 4.98
N GLU A 75 -10.45 4.75 3.97
CA GLU A 75 -10.60 3.65 3.00
C GLU A 75 -9.24 3.31 2.35
N PRO A 76 -8.98 2.05 1.95
CA PRO A 76 -7.75 1.70 1.27
C PRO A 76 -7.56 2.54 0.01
N MET A 77 -6.56 3.42 0.02
CA MET A 77 -6.26 4.36 -1.07
C MET A 77 -4.77 4.37 -1.40
N THR A 78 -4.45 4.75 -2.63
CA THR A 78 -3.09 4.96 -3.15
C THR A 78 -2.42 6.16 -2.48
N HIS A 79 -1.11 6.33 -2.68
CA HIS A 79 -0.39 7.48 -2.11
C HIS A 79 -0.91 8.79 -2.72
N ALA A 80 -1.17 8.78 -4.02
CA ALA A 80 -1.72 9.94 -4.73
C ALA A 80 -3.13 10.31 -4.23
N GLU A 81 -4.03 9.33 -4.08
CA GLU A 81 -5.38 9.55 -3.52
C GLU A 81 -5.28 10.12 -2.09
N ALA A 82 -4.41 9.56 -1.25
CA ALA A 82 -4.19 10.05 0.12
C ALA A 82 -3.66 11.49 0.15
N LEU A 83 -2.76 11.84 -0.76
CA LEU A 83 -2.24 13.20 -0.87
C LEU A 83 -3.32 14.19 -1.28
N VAL A 84 -4.22 13.79 -2.19
CA VAL A 84 -5.36 14.60 -2.60
C VAL A 84 -6.29 14.83 -1.41
N GLU A 85 -6.70 13.77 -0.70
CA GLU A 85 -7.57 13.90 0.47
C GLU A 85 -6.96 14.75 1.58
N ALA A 86 -5.68 14.50 1.93
CA ALA A 86 -4.99 15.28 2.94
C ALA A 86 -4.94 16.78 2.59
N ARG A 87 -4.78 17.12 1.30
CA ARG A 87 -4.76 18.50 0.82
C ARG A 87 -6.13 19.17 0.75
N MET A 88 -7.22 18.40 0.66
CA MET A 88 -8.57 18.95 0.78
C MET A 88 -8.83 19.45 2.20
N LEU A 89 -8.31 18.75 3.22
CA LEU A 89 -8.45 19.14 4.63
C LEU A 89 -7.42 20.19 5.04
N TRP A 90 -6.18 20.04 4.59
CA TRP A 90 -5.05 20.89 4.96
C TRP A 90 -4.26 21.33 3.72
N PRO A 91 -4.51 22.54 3.20
CA PRO A 91 -3.77 23.07 2.06
C PRO A 91 -2.27 23.13 2.37
N GLY A 92 -1.48 22.27 1.72
CA GLY A 92 -0.04 22.13 1.97
C GLY A 92 0.39 20.84 2.65
N ALA A 93 -0.54 19.95 3.00
CA ALA A 93 -0.21 18.64 3.56
C ALA A 93 0.68 17.81 2.61
N GLN A 94 1.55 17.00 3.23
CA GLN A 94 2.32 15.94 2.58
C GLN A 94 1.97 14.59 3.21
N VAL A 95 2.09 13.53 2.41
CA VAL A 95 1.81 12.14 2.81
C VAL A 95 3.08 11.29 2.66
N MET A 96 3.35 10.44 3.64
CA MET A 96 4.50 9.53 3.72
C MET A 96 4.08 8.06 3.80
#